data_AF-A0A0F9J3E4-F1
#
_entry.id   AF-A0A0F9J3E4-F1
#
_cell.length_a   1.000
_cell.length_b   1.000
_cell.length_c   1.000
_cell.angle_alpha   90.00
_cell.angle_beta   90.00
_cell.angle_gamma   90.00
#
_symmetry.space_group_name_H-M   'P 1'
#
loop_
_entity.id
_entity.type
_entity.pdbx_description
1 polymer ?
#
loop_
_entity_poly.entity_id
_entity_poly.type
_entity_poly.pdbx_seq_one_letter_code
_entity_poly.pdbx_strand_id
1 'polypeptide(L)'
;MPTGVYKRIKKHLKQLRKQGFQKGHKLGFQKGYHPKNEFKKGHIPWIKDKHHTKKSKEKNRQAMLGKMMGKDNPNWQNGKSFEPYSTDWTETLKRSIRERDNYICQVSGQYGNSVHHIDYDKKNCNPDNLITLCKRCNSKVNSNRKYWTNYFQQI
;
A
#
# COMPACT_ATOMS: atom_id res chain seq x y z
N MET A 1 12.94 10.98 -15.67
CA MET A 1 12.80 12.15 -14.77
C MET A 1 11.62 11.88 -13.82
N PRO A 2 11.70 12.14 -12.50
CA PRO A 2 10.54 11.97 -11.64
C PRO A 2 9.41 12.92 -12.04
N THR A 3 8.19 12.40 -12.20
CA THR A 3 6.98 13.16 -12.57
C THR A 3 6.73 14.31 -11.58
N GLY A 4 6.04 15.37 -12.04
CA GLY A 4 5.70 16.54 -11.21
C GLY A 4 4.98 16.16 -9.91
N VAL A 5 4.10 15.17 -9.98
CA VAL A 5 3.35 14.60 -8.84
C VAL A 5 4.28 13.95 -7.82
N TYR A 6 5.24 13.12 -8.24
CA TYR A 6 6.20 12.50 -7.31
C TYR A 6 7.07 13.54 -6.59
N LYS A 7 7.48 14.60 -7.29
CA LYS A 7 8.23 15.71 -6.67
C LYS A 7 7.37 16.45 -5.63
N ARG A 8 6.08 16.68 -5.94
CA ARG A 8 5.11 17.33 -5.05
C ARG A 8 4.87 16.51 -3.77
N ILE A 9 4.73 15.19 -3.90
CA ILE A 9 4.56 14.24 -2.79
C ILE A 9 5.78 14.22 -1.86
N LYS A 10 7.00 14.14 -2.41
CA LYS A 10 8.23 14.18 -1.61
C LYS A 10 8.36 15.50 -0.84
N LYS A 11 7.99 16.62 -1.45
CA LYS A 11 7.99 17.94 -0.78
C LYS A 11 6.99 17.97 0.37
N HIS A 12 5.77 17.48 0.16
CA HIS A 12 4.73 17.41 1.18
C HIS A 12 5.13 16.52 2.37
N LEU A 13 5.64 15.30 2.12
CA LEU A 13 6.12 14.39 3.17
C LEU A 13 7.27 15.00 4.00
N LYS A 14 8.19 15.72 3.37
CA LYS A 14 9.27 16.43 4.06
C LYS A 14 8.72 17.54 4.98
N GLN A 15 7.67 18.23 4.55
CA GLN A 15 7.04 19.29 5.32
C GLN A 15 6.24 18.75 6.51
N LEU A 16 5.48 17.67 6.33
CA LEU A 16 4.79 16.98 7.43
C LEU A 16 5.78 16.48 8.50
N ARG A 17 6.92 15.93 8.08
CA ARG A 17 7.96 15.46 9.01
C ARG A 17 8.58 16.61 9.82
N LYS A 18 8.80 17.77 9.17
CA LYS A 18 9.27 19.00 9.83
C LYS A 18 8.24 19.54 10.83
N GLN A 19 6.96 19.56 10.46
CA GLN A 19 5.87 20.00 11.34
C GLN A 19 5.68 19.06 12.54
N GLY A 20 5.78 17.74 12.35
CA GLY A 20 5.74 16.77 13.45
C GLY A 20 6.86 16.99 14.47
N PHE A 21 8.08 17.27 13.99
CA PHE A 21 9.22 17.60 14.86
C PHE A 21 8.99 18.90 15.65
N GLN A 22 8.46 19.95 15.00
CA GLN A 22 8.12 21.22 15.64
C GLN A 22 6.99 21.09 16.68
N LYS A 23 6.05 20.17 16.48
CA LYS A 23 4.96 19.85 17.42
C LYS A 23 5.37 18.88 18.53
N GLY A 24 6.65 18.56 18.68
CA GLY A 24 7.15 17.72 19.77
C GLY A 24 6.94 16.20 19.59
N HIS A 25 6.46 15.74 18.42
CA HIS A 25 6.42 14.31 18.11
C HIS A 25 7.86 13.78 17.92
N LYS A 26 8.49 13.33 19.01
CA LYS A 26 9.77 12.61 18.97
C LYS A 26 9.53 11.19 18.42
N LEU A 27 9.60 11.02 17.10
CA LEU A 27 9.72 9.69 16.50
C LEU A 27 11.14 9.17 16.76
N GLY A 28 11.32 8.53 17.91
CA GLY A 28 12.58 7.90 18.30
C GLY A 28 12.61 7.61 19.79
N PHE A 29 13.17 6.45 20.15
CA PHE A 29 13.54 6.15 21.53
C PHE A 29 14.40 7.29 22.10
N GLN A 30 14.23 7.60 23.38
CA GLN A 30 15.06 8.60 24.05
C GLN A 30 16.54 8.25 23.85
N LYS A 31 17.39 9.24 23.56
CA LYS A 31 18.83 9.04 23.39
C LYS A 31 19.39 8.39 24.66
N GLY A 32 19.87 7.16 24.56
CA GLY A 32 20.35 6.35 25.70
C GLY A 32 19.37 5.30 26.23
N TYR A 33 18.15 5.20 25.69
CA TYR A 33 17.24 4.10 26.00
C TYR A 33 17.67 2.83 25.27
N HIS A 34 18.28 1.91 26.00
CA HIS A 34 18.53 0.54 25.57
C HIS A 34 17.42 -0.36 26.14
N PRO A 35 16.55 -0.96 25.30
CA PRO A 35 15.56 -1.90 25.78
C PRO A 35 16.26 -3.05 26.54
N LYS A 36 15.76 -3.47 27.70
CA LYS A 36 16.35 -4.60 28.46
C LYS A 36 16.49 -5.89 27.62
N ASN A 37 15.69 -6.02 26.56
CA ASN A 37 15.68 -7.13 25.61
C ASN A 37 16.36 -6.77 24.28
N GLU A 38 17.28 -5.81 24.27
CA GLU A 38 17.99 -5.44 23.05
C GLU A 38 18.77 -6.63 22.50
N PHE A 39 18.60 -6.88 21.20
CA PHE A 39 19.31 -7.91 20.49
C PHE A 39 20.82 -7.65 20.58
N LYS A 40 21.54 -8.47 21.35
CA LYS A 40 23.00 -8.37 21.44
C LYS A 40 23.60 -8.93 20.15
N LYS A 41 24.43 -8.13 19.47
CA LYS A 41 25.15 -8.57 18.26
C LYS A 41 25.90 -9.88 18.57
N GLY A 42 25.60 -10.95 17.84
CA GLY A 42 26.13 -12.31 18.08
C GLY A 42 25.16 -13.26 18.79
N HIS A 43 24.05 -12.77 19.33
CA HIS A 43 23.01 -13.64 19.91
C HIS A 43 22.27 -14.39 18.80
N ILE A 44 22.44 -15.71 18.76
CA ILE A 44 21.68 -16.58 17.87
C ILE A 44 20.25 -16.72 18.43
N PRO A 45 19.20 -16.35 17.68
CA PRO A 45 17.83 -16.57 18.13
C PRO A 45 17.60 -18.06 18.44
N TRP A 46 16.86 -18.37 19.51
CA TRP A 46 16.53 -19.77 19.89
C TRP A 46 15.72 -20.55 18.83
N ILE A 47 15.24 -19.83 17.81
CA ILE A 47 14.47 -20.35 16.67
C ILE A 47 15.32 -20.47 15.39
N LYS A 48 16.59 -20.06 15.41
CA LYS A 48 17.49 -20.22 14.26
C LYS A 48 17.54 -21.70 13.88
N ASP A 49 17.37 -21.97 12.59
CA ASP A 49 17.34 -23.31 11.99
C ASP A 49 16.19 -24.24 12.47
N LYS A 50 15.25 -23.72 13.26
CA LYS A 50 14.03 -24.44 13.64
C LYS A 50 12.93 -24.13 12.63
N HIS A 51 12.46 -25.18 11.95
CA HIS A 51 11.27 -25.09 11.10
C HIS A 51 10.04 -25.63 11.84
N HIS A 52 8.87 -25.03 11.58
CA HIS A 52 7.61 -25.60 12.04
C HIS A 52 7.45 -27.03 11.52
N THR A 53 7.07 -27.94 12.41
CA THR A 53 6.73 -29.33 12.05
C THR A 53 5.55 -29.34 11.08
N LYS A 54 5.46 -30.37 10.22
CA LYS A 54 4.31 -30.54 9.30
C LYS A 54 2.99 -30.54 10.08
N LYS A 55 2.94 -31.20 11.24
CA LYS A 55 1.78 -31.22 12.15
C LYS A 55 1.37 -29.83 12.64
N SER A 56 2.34 -29.00 13.03
CA SER A 56 2.06 -27.61 13.45
C SER A 56 1.53 -26.75 12.30
N LYS A 57 2.12 -26.88 11.11
CA LYS A 57 1.64 -26.17 9.90
C LYS A 57 0.21 -26.56 9.56
N GLU A 58 -0.11 -27.86 9.60
CA GLU A 58 -1.46 -28.35 9.32
C GLU A 58 -2.46 -27.88 10.38
N LYS A 59 -2.12 -27.92 11.67
CA LYS A 59 -2.99 -27.38 12.73
C LYS A 59 -3.32 -25.91 12.50
N ASN A 60 -2.31 -25.09 12.14
CA ASN A 60 -2.51 -23.67 11.84
C ASN A 60 -3.39 -23.47 10.60
N ARG A 61 -3.18 -24.27 9.55
CA ARG A 61 -4.02 -24.25 8.33
C ARG A 61 -5.47 -24.57 8.67
N GLN A 62 -5.72 -25.65 9.39
CA GLN A 62 -7.07 -26.07 9.80
C GLN A 62 -7.75 -25.00 10.66
N ALA A 63 -7.03 -24.38 11.58
CA ALA A 63 -7.56 -23.30 12.42
C ALA A 63 -7.98 -22.03 11.64
N MET A 64 -7.43 -21.84 10.44
CA MET A 64 -7.70 -20.69 9.57
C MET A 64 -8.66 -21.01 8.43
N LEU A 65 -8.95 -22.29 8.17
CA LEU A 65 -9.82 -22.70 7.07
C LEU A 65 -11.22 -22.09 7.24
N GLY A 66 -11.73 -21.46 6.18
CA GLY A 66 -13.04 -20.77 6.19
C GLY A 66 -13.04 -19.41 6.90
N LYS A 67 -11.97 -19.03 7.62
CA LYS A 67 -11.87 -17.71 8.26
C LYS A 67 -11.38 -16.66 7.28
N MET A 68 -11.80 -15.41 7.50
CA MET A 68 -11.44 -14.25 6.65
C MET A 68 -11.83 -14.43 5.17
N MET A 69 -12.90 -15.17 4.90
CA MET A 69 -13.46 -15.42 3.58
C MET A 69 -14.82 -14.75 3.43
N GLY A 70 -15.18 -14.35 2.21
CA GLY A 70 -16.48 -13.72 1.92
C GLY A 70 -16.77 -12.57 2.89
N LYS A 71 -17.98 -12.56 3.45
CA LYS A 71 -18.45 -11.55 4.42
C LYS A 71 -17.63 -11.47 5.72
N ASP A 72 -16.92 -12.54 6.09
CA ASP A 72 -16.13 -12.58 7.32
C ASP A 72 -14.73 -11.98 7.13
N ASN A 73 -14.38 -11.58 5.90
CA ASN A 73 -13.20 -10.78 5.66
C ASN A 73 -13.50 -9.29 5.97
N PRO A 74 -12.74 -8.63 6.86
CA PRO A 74 -12.94 -7.21 7.17
C PRO A 74 -12.82 -6.27 5.94
N ASN A 75 -12.17 -6.73 4.87
CA ASN A 75 -12.06 -6.01 3.61
C ASN A 75 -13.16 -6.35 2.60
N TRP A 76 -14.11 -7.21 2.94
CA TRP A 76 -15.24 -7.53 2.09
C TRP A 76 -16.15 -6.31 1.90
N GLN A 77 -16.52 -6.06 0.66
CA GLN A 77 -17.35 -4.92 0.28
C GLN A 77 -18.54 -5.37 -0.55
N ASN A 78 -19.31 -6.33 -0.03
CA ASN A 78 -20.56 -6.82 -0.65
C ASN A 78 -20.39 -7.21 -2.13
N GLY A 79 -19.27 -7.85 -2.47
CA GLY A 79 -19.02 -8.30 -3.84
C GLY A 79 -18.60 -7.20 -4.83
N LYS A 80 -18.23 -5.99 -4.38
CA LYS A 80 -17.73 -4.90 -5.25
C LYS A 80 -16.61 -5.34 -6.22
N SER A 81 -15.83 -6.36 -5.87
CA SER A 81 -14.84 -6.96 -6.77
C SER A 81 -15.42 -7.59 -8.04
N PHE A 82 -16.64 -8.11 -7.98
CA PHE A 82 -17.35 -8.76 -9.09
C PHE A 82 -18.08 -7.79 -10.01
N GLU A 83 -18.23 -6.52 -9.61
CA GLU A 83 -18.81 -5.50 -10.49
C GLU A 83 -18.00 -5.37 -11.79
N PRO A 84 -18.67 -5.31 -12.96
CA PRO A 84 -18.00 -5.15 -14.23
C PRO A 84 -17.31 -3.78 -14.32
N TYR A 85 -16.22 -3.72 -15.09
CA TYR A 85 -15.60 -2.46 -15.49
C TYR A 85 -16.39 -1.82 -16.65
N SER A 86 -16.19 -0.52 -16.87
CA SER A 86 -16.68 0.13 -18.10
C SER A 86 -16.05 -0.51 -19.34
N THR A 87 -16.74 -0.44 -20.48
CA THR A 87 -16.21 -0.76 -21.81
C THR A 87 -14.95 0.04 -22.15
N ASP A 88 -14.81 1.23 -21.55
CA ASP A 88 -13.66 2.11 -21.77
C ASP A 88 -12.39 1.66 -21.05
N TRP A 89 -12.50 0.68 -20.13
CA TRP A 89 -11.38 0.13 -19.35
C TRP A 89 -10.48 -0.81 -20.18
N THR A 90 -9.98 -0.30 -21.29
CA THR A 90 -9.21 -1.02 -22.31
C THR A 90 -7.71 -1.04 -21.99
N GLU A 91 -6.96 -1.96 -22.59
CA GLU A 91 -5.50 -1.97 -22.48
C GLU A 91 -4.86 -0.73 -23.10
N THR A 92 -5.48 -0.14 -24.13
CA THR A 92 -5.05 1.11 -24.74
C THR A 92 -5.10 2.26 -23.73
N LEU A 93 -6.22 2.40 -23.00
CA LEU A 93 -6.34 3.38 -21.92
C LEU A 93 -5.32 3.11 -20.81
N LYS A 94 -5.20 1.87 -20.34
CA LYS A 94 -4.22 1.56 -19.28
C LYS A 94 -2.79 1.83 -19.71
N ARG A 95 -2.45 1.60 -20.98
CA ARG A 95 -1.14 1.92 -21.55
C ARG A 95 -0.92 3.43 -21.57
N SER A 96 -1.89 4.23 -22.05
CA SER A 96 -1.73 5.69 -22.11
C SER A 96 -1.53 6.31 -20.72
N ILE A 97 -2.21 5.80 -19.68
CA ILE A 97 -1.99 6.25 -18.30
C ILE A 97 -0.60 5.88 -17.78
N ARG A 98 -0.12 4.67 -18.07
CA ARG A 98 1.24 4.24 -17.73
C ARG A 98 2.29 5.09 -18.43
N GLU A 99 2.10 5.39 -19.72
CA GLU A 99 3.00 6.23 -20.51
C GLU A 99 3.03 7.67 -20.00
N ARG A 100 1.87 8.28 -19.73
CA ARG A 100 1.75 9.60 -19.08
C ARG A 100 2.57 9.67 -17.79
N ASP A 101 2.46 8.63 -16.98
CA ASP A 101 3.15 8.53 -15.69
C ASP A 101 4.59 8.00 -15.81
N ASN A 102 5.09 7.79 -17.03
CA ASN A 102 6.42 7.23 -17.35
C ASN A 102 6.68 5.86 -16.69
N TYR A 103 5.64 5.04 -16.50
CA TYR A 103 5.67 3.77 -15.77
C TYR A 103 6.20 3.93 -14.33
N ILE A 104 6.03 5.12 -13.74
CA ILE A 104 6.43 5.42 -12.36
C ILE A 104 5.20 5.39 -11.48
N CYS A 105 5.29 4.64 -10.38
CA CYS A 105 4.31 4.64 -9.30
C CYS A 105 4.22 6.04 -8.68
N GLN A 106 3.05 6.66 -8.76
CA GLN A 106 2.87 8.00 -8.25
C GLN A 106 2.93 8.09 -6.71
N VAL A 107 2.89 6.97 -5.99
CA VAL A 107 3.04 6.96 -4.52
C VAL A 107 4.50 6.75 -4.08
N SER A 108 5.22 5.78 -4.66
CA SER A 108 6.56 5.40 -4.20
C SER A 108 7.70 5.86 -5.10
N GLY A 109 7.42 6.24 -6.35
CA GLY A 109 8.43 6.55 -7.37
C GLY A 109 9.16 5.34 -7.94
N GLN A 110 8.75 4.12 -7.58
CA GLN A 110 9.27 2.88 -8.17
C GLN A 110 8.53 2.55 -9.47
N TYR A 111 9.01 1.55 -10.21
CA TYR A 111 8.28 1.04 -11.39
C TYR A 111 6.83 0.66 -11.04
N GLY A 112 5.88 1.15 -11.84
CA GLY A 112 4.45 0.92 -11.72
C GLY A 112 3.87 0.36 -13.01
N ASN A 113 3.07 -0.70 -12.88
CA ASN A 113 2.45 -1.39 -14.01
C ASN A 113 0.94 -1.64 -13.79
N SER A 114 0.34 -1.01 -12.79
CA SER A 114 -1.09 -1.13 -12.49
C SER A 114 -1.72 0.25 -12.54
N VAL A 115 -2.86 0.36 -13.23
CA VAL A 115 -3.67 1.58 -13.23
C VAL A 115 -4.79 1.42 -12.20
N HIS A 116 -4.95 2.44 -11.37
CA HIS A 116 -5.89 2.47 -10.26
C HIS A 116 -6.88 3.63 -10.42
N HIS A 117 -8.15 3.41 -10.06
CA HIS A 117 -9.19 4.44 -9.99
C HIS A 117 -9.11 5.17 -8.66
N ILE A 118 -8.93 6.49 -8.66
CA ILE A 118 -8.76 7.30 -7.44
C ILE A 118 -10.03 7.32 -6.57
N ASP A 119 -11.21 7.32 -7.19
CA ASP A 119 -12.52 7.29 -6.54
C ASP A 119 -13.04 5.86 -6.25
N TYR A 120 -12.32 4.82 -6.70
CA TYR A 120 -12.73 3.42 -6.62
C TYR A 120 -14.07 3.10 -7.32
N ASP A 121 -14.48 3.92 -8.27
CA ASP A 121 -15.55 3.62 -9.22
C ASP A 121 -14.94 3.04 -10.50
N LYS A 122 -15.20 1.76 -10.76
CA LYS A 122 -14.70 1.03 -11.95
C LYS A 122 -15.28 1.54 -13.27
N LYS A 123 -16.31 2.38 -13.21
CA LYS A 123 -16.96 2.98 -14.38
C LYS A 123 -16.36 4.33 -14.73
N ASN A 124 -15.69 5.01 -13.80
CA ASN A 124 -15.10 6.32 -14.03
C ASN A 124 -13.70 6.22 -14.67
N CYS A 125 -13.69 6.01 -15.99
CA CYS A 125 -12.47 5.88 -16.79
C CYS A 125 -11.86 7.23 -17.23
N ASN A 126 -12.25 8.36 -16.63
CA ASN A 126 -11.63 9.65 -16.91
C ASN A 126 -10.11 9.58 -16.60
N PRO A 127 -9.20 9.90 -17.53
CA PRO A 127 -7.76 9.85 -17.30
C PRO A 127 -7.28 10.56 -16.03
N ASP A 128 -7.95 11.63 -15.60
CA ASP A 128 -7.61 12.39 -14.38
C ASP A 128 -7.99 11.63 -13.09
N ASN A 129 -8.93 10.69 -13.18
CA ASN A 129 -9.29 9.77 -12.10
C ASN A 129 -8.39 8.52 -12.07
N LEU A 130 -7.45 8.38 -13.01
CA LEU A 130 -6.61 7.20 -13.15
C LEU A 130 -5.15 7.48 -12.79
N ILE A 131 -4.52 6.54 -12.09
CA ILE A 131 -3.15 6.72 -11.60
C ILE A 131 -2.31 5.44 -11.70
N THR A 132 -1.06 5.56 -12.12
CA THR A 132 -0.11 4.44 -12.18
C THR A 132 0.48 4.13 -10.81
N LEU A 133 0.37 2.88 -10.37
CA LEU A 133 0.89 2.36 -9.11
C LEU A 133 1.73 1.09 -9.30
N CYS A 134 2.67 0.87 -8.37
CA CYS A 134 3.33 -0.43 -8.21
C CYS A 134 2.43 -1.40 -7.44
N LYS A 135 2.69 -2.71 -7.54
CA LYS A 135 1.91 -3.77 -6.87
C LYS A 135 1.70 -3.51 -5.38
N ARG A 136 2.77 -3.09 -4.68
CA ARG A 136 2.74 -2.80 -3.23
C ARG A 136 1.79 -1.64 -2.92
N CYS A 137 1.90 -0.55 -3.69
CA CYS A 137 1.07 0.63 -3.48
C CYS A 137 -0.39 0.37 -3.88
N ASN A 138 -0.64 -0.35 -4.98
CA ASN A 138 -2.00 -0.72 -5.38
C ASN A 138 -2.72 -1.54 -4.28
N SER A 139 -2.04 -2.52 -3.68
CA SER A 139 -2.60 -3.25 -2.53
C SER A 139 -2.83 -2.35 -1.32
N LYS A 140 -1.87 -1.45 -1.01
CA LYS A 140 -1.99 -0.49 0.11
C LYS A 140 -3.20 0.43 -0.02
N VAL A 141 -3.42 1.02 -1.19
CA VAL A 141 -4.48 2.00 -1.39
C VAL A 141 -5.87 1.36 -1.39
N ASN A 142 -6.00 0.05 -1.63
CA ASN A 142 -7.29 -0.62 -1.49
C ASN A 142 -7.82 -0.62 -0.04
N SER A 143 -6.96 -0.37 0.95
CA SER A 143 -7.31 -0.14 2.35
C SER A 143 -7.45 1.35 2.66
N ASN A 144 -8.37 1.73 3.55
CA ASN A 144 -8.61 3.13 3.94
C ASN A 144 -8.86 4.07 2.73
N ARG A 145 -9.80 3.68 1.88
CA ARG A 145 -10.10 4.33 0.61
C ARG A 145 -10.39 5.82 0.74
N LYS A 146 -11.14 6.22 1.77
CA LYS A 146 -11.44 7.63 2.05
C LYS A 146 -10.19 8.49 2.21
N TYR A 147 -9.19 8.00 2.96
CA TYR A 147 -7.91 8.70 3.09
C TYR A 147 -7.20 8.84 1.75
N TRP A 148 -7.14 7.76 0.95
CA TRP A 148 -6.41 7.77 -0.32
C TRP A 148 -7.08 8.59 -1.41
N THR A 149 -8.41 8.54 -1.53
CA THR A 149 -9.16 9.42 -2.43
C THR A 149 -8.86 10.89 -2.10
N ASN A 150 -8.93 11.29 -0.82
CA ASN A 150 -8.60 12.65 -0.41
C ASN A 150 -7.13 13.01 -0.70
N TYR A 151 -6.20 12.09 -0.42
CA TYR A 151 -4.77 12.29 -0.68
C TYR A 151 -4.50 12.52 -2.18
N PHE A 152 -5.15 11.76 -3.06
CA PHE A 152 -4.97 11.88 -4.51
C PHE A 152 -5.68 13.10 -5.11
N GLN A 153 -6.76 13.61 -4.48
CA GLN A 153 -7.41 14.85 -4.90
C GLN A 153 -6.60 16.12 -4.54
N GLN A 154 -5.60 16.00 -3.66
CA GLN A 154 -4.77 17.13 -3.20
C GLN A 154 -3.46 17.29 -3.97
N ILE A 155 -3.12 16.37 -4.89
CA ILE A 155 -1.85 16.34 -5.62
C ILE A 155 -1.99 16.88 -7.03
#